data_AF-A0AAP9YHH2-F1
#
_entry.id   AF-A0AAP9YHH2-F1
#
_cell.length_a   1.000
_cell.length_b   1.000
_cell.length_c   1.000
_cell.angle_alpha   90.00
_cell.angle_beta   90.00
_cell.angle_gamma   90.00
#
_symmetry.space_group_name_H-M   'P 1'
#
loop_
_entity.id
_entity.type
_entity.pdbx_description
1 polymer ?
#
loop_
_entity_poly.entity_id
_entity_poly.type
_entity_poly.pdbx_seq_one_letter_code
_entity_poly.pdbx_strand_id
1 'polypeptide(L)' 'MIDARTDFLVHAADAHAYHCARGMRRFFEANGLDFQRFLRDGLMASELAATGDALVLRMLEQMMRQREAANGQ' A
#
# COMPACT_ATOMS: atom_id res chain seq x y z
N MET A 1 12.27 -1.80 -8.71
CA MET A 1 11.27 -2.07 -9.78
C MET A 1 10.44 -3.22 -9.26
N ILE A 2 9.19 -2.96 -8.84
CA ILE A 2 8.32 -4.02 -8.28
C ILE A 2 8.01 -4.98 -9.43
N ASP A 3 8.46 -6.24 -9.31
CA ASP A 3 8.20 -7.31 -10.26
C ASP A 3 6.95 -8.10 -9.84
N ALA A 4 6.43 -8.95 -10.74
CA ALA A 4 5.21 -9.74 -10.51
C ALA A 4 5.27 -10.65 -9.27
N ARG A 5 6.45 -10.96 -8.71
CA ARG A 5 6.57 -11.71 -7.43
C ARG A 5 6.37 -10.85 -6.19
N THR A 6 6.39 -9.54 -6.34
CA THR A 6 6.23 -8.55 -5.26
C THR A 6 4.89 -7.81 -5.37
N ASP A 7 4.03 -8.19 -6.33
CA ASP A 7 2.70 -7.62 -6.46
C ASP A 7 1.74 -8.31 -5.49
N PHE A 8 1.36 -7.59 -4.44
CA PHE A 8 0.51 -8.12 -3.40
C PHE A 8 -0.60 -7.14 -3.04
N LEU A 9 -1.73 -7.68 -2.58
CA LEU A 9 -2.87 -6.87 -2.23
C LEU A 9 -2.66 -6.21 -0.86
N VAL A 10 -2.76 -4.88 -0.84
CA VAL A 10 -2.70 -4.03 0.35
C VAL A 10 -4.12 -3.66 0.73
N HIS A 11 -4.53 -4.03 1.94
CA HIS A 11 -5.79 -3.58 2.51
C HIS A 11 -5.61 -2.34 3.34
N ALA A 12 -6.68 -1.55 3.44
CA ALA A 12 -6.70 -0.37 4.30
C ALA A 12 -6.47 -0.66 5.78
N ALA A 13 -6.77 -1.88 6.25
CA ALA A 13 -6.53 -2.29 7.63
C ALA A 13 -5.02 -2.33 7.96
N ASP A 14 -4.21 -2.97 7.11
CA ASP A 14 -2.75 -2.99 7.25
C ASP A 14 -2.17 -1.59 7.14
N ALA A 15 -2.73 -0.80 6.23
CA ALA A 15 -2.26 0.53 5.92
C ALA A 15 -2.51 1.50 7.10
N HIS A 16 -3.64 1.38 7.80
CA HIS A 16 -3.97 2.16 8.99
C HIS A 16 -2.90 2.07 10.09
N ALA A 17 -2.10 1.01 10.15
CA ALA A 17 -0.98 0.90 11.09
C ALA A 17 0.18 1.88 10.77
N TYR A 18 0.28 2.34 9.53
CA TYR A 18 1.36 3.19 9.02
C TYR A 18 0.94 4.65 8.81
N HIS A 19 -0.35 4.93 8.58
CA HIS A 19 -0.83 6.29 8.32
C HIS A 19 -2.24 6.54 8.85
N CYS A 20 -2.47 7.75 9.36
CA CYS A 20 -3.80 8.20 9.77
C CYS A 20 -4.72 8.34 8.55
N ALA A 21 -6.01 8.01 8.72
CA ALA A 21 -7.03 8.09 7.67
C ALA A 21 -7.05 9.44 6.93
N ARG A 22 -6.77 10.54 7.63
CA ARG A 22 -6.72 11.90 7.05
C ARG A 22 -5.52 12.13 6.12
N GLY A 23 -4.35 11.58 6.46
CA GLY A 23 -3.15 11.66 5.62
C GLY A 23 -3.30 10.79 4.38
N MET A 24 -3.86 9.60 4.58
CA MET A 24 -4.15 8.68 3.48
C MET A 24 -5.16 9.26 2.50
N ARG A 25 -6.25 9.88 2.98
CA ARG A 25 -7.23 10.51 2.11
C ARG A 25 -6.61 11.58 1.20
N ARG A 26 -5.80 12.49 1.78
CA ARG A 26 -5.09 13.53 1.02
C ARG A 26 -4.13 12.94 -0.01
N PHE A 27 -3.45 11.86 0.34
CA PHE A 27 -2.56 11.16 -0.58
C PHE A 27 -3.34 10.59 -1.78
N PHE A 28 -4.46 9.91 -1.54
CA PHE A 28 -5.29 9.35 -2.60
C PHE A 28 -5.90 10.44 -3.49
N GLU A 29 -6.41 11.53 -2.91
CA GLU A 29 -6.93 12.67 -3.66
C GLU A 29 -5.83 13.34 -4.52
N ALA A 30 -4.62 13.50 -3.99
CA ALA A 30 -3.50 14.12 -4.72
C ALA A 30 -2.99 13.25 -5.88
N ASN A 31 -3.12 11.93 -5.79
CA ASN A 31 -2.67 10.98 -6.80
C ASN A 31 -3.80 10.48 -7.72
N GLY A 32 -5.03 10.95 -7.53
CA GLY A 32 -6.19 10.52 -8.32
C GLY A 32 -6.59 9.06 -8.09
N LEU A 33 -6.24 8.49 -6.93
CA LEU A 33 -6.56 7.10 -6.57
C LEU A 33 -7.90 7.01 -5.86
N ASP A 34 -8.58 5.88 -6.03
CA ASP A 34 -9.89 5.65 -5.44
C ASP A 34 -9.78 5.06 -4.01
N PHE A 35 -9.83 5.95 -3.01
CA PHE A 35 -9.74 5.57 -1.59
C PHE A 35 -10.89 4.66 -1.15
N GLN A 36 -12.06 4.82 -1.76
CA GLN A 36 -13.24 4.00 -1.48
C GLN A 36 -13.06 2.57 -2.00
N ARG A 37 -12.48 2.40 -3.20
CA ARG A 37 -12.09 1.08 -3.71
C ARG A 37 -11.03 0.43 -2.84
N PHE A 38 -10.01 1.19 -2.43
CA PHE A 38 -8.96 0.69 -1.53
C PHE A 38 -9.50 0.20 -0.17
N LEU A 39 -10.52 0.85 0.39
CA LEU A 39 -11.17 0.42 1.63
C LEU A 39 -12.00 -0.88 1.48
N ARG A 40 -12.61 -1.10 0.32
CA ARG A 40 -13.49 -2.26 0.07
C ARG A 40 -12.75 -3.48 -0.44
N ASP A 41 -11.86 -3.27 -1.41
CA ASP A 41 -11.23 -4.33 -2.21
C ASP A 41 -9.71 -4.38 -1.97
N GLY A 42 -9.12 -3.31 -1.42
CA GLY A 42 -7.67 -3.12 -1.40
C GLY A 42 -7.13 -2.60 -2.73
N LEU A 43 -5.81 -2.42 -2.80
CA LEU A 43 -5.10 -2.11 -4.05
C LEU A 43 -3.84 -2.97 -4.12
N MET A 44 -3.42 -3.27 -5.35
CA MET A 44 -2.17 -3.98 -5.57
C MET A 44 -0.98 -3.07 -5.26
N ALA A 45 0.09 -3.65 -4.73
CA ALA A 45 1.34 -2.96 -4.48
C ALA A 45 1.88 -2.27 -5.74
N SER A 46 1.69 -2.85 -6.93
CA SER A 46 2.09 -2.21 -8.19
C SER A 46 1.27 -0.97 -8.53
N GLU A 47 -0.04 -0.96 -8.23
CA GLU A 47 -0.90 0.22 -8.43
C GLU A 47 -0.47 1.36 -7.51
N LEU A 48 -0.12 1.02 -6.26
CA LEU A 48 0.42 1.96 -5.29
C LEU A 48 1.83 2.44 -5.68
N ALA A 49 2.70 1.57 -6.19
CA ALA A 49 4.04 1.95 -6.64
C ALA A 49 4.02 2.81 -7.92
N ALA A 50 2.99 2.65 -8.77
CA ALA A 50 2.80 3.45 -9.98
C ALA A 50 2.57 4.94 -9.69
N THR A 51 2.15 5.29 -8.46
CA THR A 51 2.01 6.69 -8.04
C THR A 51 3.36 7.39 -7.93
N GLY A 52 4.47 6.63 -7.81
CA GLY A 52 5.82 7.16 -7.70
C GLY A 52 6.12 7.87 -6.35
N ASP A 53 5.24 7.71 -5.36
CA ASP A 53 5.37 8.40 -4.09
C ASP A 53 6.36 7.69 -3.15
N ALA A 54 7.34 8.45 -2.64
CA ALA A 54 8.40 7.91 -1.80
C ALA A 54 7.89 7.30 -0.48
N LEU A 55 6.79 7.83 0.09
CA LEU A 55 6.20 7.26 1.31
C LEU A 55 5.51 5.94 1.01
N VAL A 56 4.81 5.85 -0.12
CA VAL A 56 4.17 4.60 -0.55
C VAL A 56 5.20 3.53 -0.84
N LEU A 57 6.27 3.85 -1.56
CA LEU A 57 7.35 2.89 -1.83
C LEU A 57 7.97 2.35 -0.53
N ARG A 58 8.23 3.23 0.46
CA ARG A 58 8.71 2.80 1.77
C ARG A 58 7.70 1.92 2.51
N MET A 59 6.41 2.27 2.45
CA MET A 59 5.35 1.47 3.08
C MET A 59 5.29 0.07 2.49
N LEU A 60 5.33 -0.06 1.15
CA LEU A 60 5.32 -1.35 0.47
C LEU A 60 6.53 -2.20 0.87
N GLU A 61 7.72 -1.59 0.99
CA GLU A 61 8.92 -2.28 1.44
C GLU A 61 8.83 -2.77 2.89
N GLN A 62 8.21 -1.98 3.78
CA GLN A 62 7.99 -2.39 5.18
C GLN A 62 6.96 -3.52 5.28
N MET A 63 5.86 -3.44 4.51
CA MET A 63 4.84 -4.48 4.46
C MET A 63 5.37 -5.79 3.89
N MET A 64 6.23 -5.72 2.86
CA MET A 64 6.93 -6.88 2.33
C MET A 64 7.75 -7.56 3.43
N ARG A 65 8.59 -6.80 4.14
CA ARG A 65 9.40 -7.33 5.26
C ARG A 65 8.58 -7.95 6.39
N GLN A 66 7.44 -7.35 6.73
CA GLN A 66 6.52 -7.89 7.73
C GLN A 66 5.89 -9.20 7.27
N ARG A 67 5.50 -9.30 5.99
CA ARG A 67 4.94 -10.53 5.42
C ARG A 67 5.96 -11.65 5.30
N GLU A 68 7.19 -11.33 4.92
CA GLU A 68 8.32 -12.27 4.91
C GLU A 68 8.59 -12.82 6.32
N ALA A 69 8.56 -11.96 7.34
CA ALA A 69 8.73 -12.36 8.73
C ALA A 69 7.53 -13.15 9.28
N ALA A 70 6.31 -12.84 8.86
CA ALA A 70 5.09 -13.53 9.30
C ALA A 70 4.86 -14.88 8.60
N ASN A 71 5.37 -15.06 7.37
CA ASN A 71 5.25 -16.29 6.59
C ASN A 71 6.42 -17.28 6.84
N GLY A 72 7.29 -16.99 7.81
CA GLY A 72 8.42 -17.82 8.21
C GLY A 72 8.21 -18.55 9.54
N GLN A 73 7.04 -19.18 9.75
CA GLN A 73 6.77 -20.07 10.87
C GLN A 73 6.30 -21.45 10.40
#